data_AF-A0A5S4FBD4-F1
#
_entry.id   AF-A0A5S4FBD4-F1
#
_cell.length_a   1.000
_cell.length_b   1.000
_cell.length_c   1.000
_cell.angle_alpha   90.00
_cell.angle_beta   90.00
_cell.angle_gamma   90.00
#
_symmetry.space_group_name_H-M   'P 1'
#
loop_
_entity.id
_entity.type
_entity.pdbx_description
1 polymer ?
#
loop_
_entity_poly.entity_id
_entity_poly.type
_entity_poly.pdbx_seq_one_letter_code
_entity_poly.pdbx_strand_id
1 'polypeptide(L)'
;MVRTLADTHGNETQVWLSSGVWVQPPWSGTCCPGCGACHVTSFPSGYLARHRELMPVPEPEPEPYLPPAAEPDSVSVERTRLPGRLLVAIGVPVALFVGYELYANVVAAANPHH
;
A
#
# COMPACT_ATOMS: atom_id res chain seq x y z
N MET A 1 2.58 -16.28 11.86
CA MET A 1 3.07 -17.67 11.87
C MET A 1 3.04 -18.19 10.44
N VAL A 2 4.08 -18.91 10.00
CA VAL A 2 4.10 -19.56 8.69
C VAL A 2 3.78 -21.04 8.88
N ARG A 3 2.96 -21.62 7.99
CA ARG A 3 2.67 -23.07 7.95
C ARG A 3 3.03 -23.62 6.58
N THR A 4 3.72 -24.74 6.55
CA THR A 4 4.00 -25.49 5.32
C THR A 4 2.93 -26.56 5.13
N LEU A 5 2.32 -26.60 3.95
CA LEU A 5 1.33 -27.59 3.55
C LEU A 5 1.78 -28.24 2.24
N ALA A 6 1.65 -29.56 2.13
CA ALA A 6 1.79 -30.25 0.85
C ALA A 6 0.44 -30.26 0.13
N ASP A 7 0.41 -29.86 -1.13
CA ASP A 7 -0.76 -30.03 -1.97
C ASP A 7 -0.93 -31.51 -2.40
N THR A 8 -2.04 -31.81 -3.08
CA THR A 8 -2.34 -33.16 -3.59
C THR A 8 -1.35 -33.67 -4.63
N HIS A 9 -0.52 -32.79 -5.18
CA HIS A 9 0.50 -33.08 -6.19
C HIS A 9 1.90 -33.19 -5.57
N GLY A 10 2.03 -33.07 -4.24
CA GLY A 10 3.30 -33.13 -3.52
C GLY A 10 4.10 -31.83 -3.55
N ASN A 11 3.51 -30.72 -4.01
CA ASN A 11 4.16 -29.42 -3.94
C ASN A 11 4.05 -28.84 -2.53
N GLU A 12 5.17 -28.42 -1.97
CA GLU A 12 5.19 -27.68 -0.72
C GLU A 12 4.74 -26.23 -0.94
N THR A 13 3.73 -25.80 -0.18
CA THR A 13 3.19 -24.45 -0.18
C THR A 13 3.33 -23.84 1.20
N GLN A 14 3.69 -22.56 1.25
CA GLN A 14 3.81 -21.82 2.50
C GLN A 14 2.62 -20.88 2.66
N VAL A 15 1.96 -20.99 3.80
CA VAL A 15 0.79 -20.21 4.18
C VAL A 15 1.16 -19.29 5.32
N TRP A 16 0.85 -18.01 5.15
CA TRP A 16 1.08 -17.00 6.18
C TRP A 16 -0.21 -16.76 6.97
N LEU A 17 -0.10 -16.79 8.29
CA LEU A 17 -1.22 -16.58 9.21
C LEU A 17 -0.92 -15.44 10.18
N SER A 18 -1.86 -14.52 10.33
CA SER A 18 -1.93 -13.51 11.41
C SER A 18 -3.16 -13.80 12.26
N SER A 19 -3.00 -13.99 13.58
CA SER A 19 -4.09 -14.39 14.50
C SER A 19 -4.97 -15.56 14.03
N GLY A 20 -4.42 -16.48 13.24
CA GLY A 20 -5.17 -17.61 12.65
C GLY A 20 -5.88 -17.31 11.32
N VAL A 21 -5.84 -16.06 10.86
CA VAL A 21 -6.37 -15.62 9.57
C VAL A 21 -5.27 -15.67 8.51
N TRP A 22 -5.63 -16.12 7.31
CA TRP A 22 -4.74 -16.18 6.15
C TRP A 22 -4.38 -14.76 5.71
N VAL A 23 -3.08 -14.50 5.64
CA VAL A 23 -2.51 -13.22 5.19
C VAL A 23 -1.52 -13.46 4.08
N GLN A 24 -1.19 -12.40 3.35
CA GLN A 24 -0.20 -12.46 2.29
C GLN A 24 1.22 -12.61 2.86
N PRO A 25 2.14 -13.27 2.13
CA PRO A 25 3.55 -13.25 2.48
C PRO A 25 4.09 -11.81 2.44
N PRO A 26 5.10 -11.49 3.24
CA PRO A 26 5.65 -10.12 3.32
C PRO A 26 6.27 -9.63 2.00
N TRP A 27 6.55 -10.53 1.05
CA TRP A 27 7.03 -10.22 -0.30
C TRP A 27 5.95 -10.25 -1.37
N SER A 28 4.66 -10.37 -1.04
CA SER A 28 3.54 -10.33 -2.01
C SER A 28 3.37 -8.96 -2.69
N GLY A 29 4.31 -8.03 -2.50
CA GLY A 29 4.33 -6.68 -3.05
C GLY A 29 4.58 -6.63 -4.56
N THR A 30 4.01 -7.54 -5.34
CA THR A 30 3.93 -7.36 -6.79
C THR A 30 2.83 -6.34 -7.08
N CYS A 31 3.26 -5.11 -7.24
CA CYS A 31 2.45 -4.00 -7.73
C CYS A 31 2.13 -4.23 -9.21
N CYS A 32 0.94 -3.81 -9.64
CA CYS A 32 0.62 -3.79 -11.07
C CYS A 32 1.61 -2.87 -11.81
N PRO A 33 2.30 -3.31 -12.87
CA PRO A 33 3.27 -2.48 -13.59
C PRO A 33 2.60 -1.33 -14.37
N GLY A 34 1.28 -1.37 -14.56
CA GLY A 34 0.52 -0.30 -15.21
C GLY A 34 0.07 0.80 -14.25
N CYS A 35 -0.66 0.44 -13.18
CA CYS A 35 -1.26 1.43 -12.27
C CYS A 35 -0.51 1.60 -10.94
N GLY A 36 0.54 0.83 -10.67
CA GLY A 36 1.33 0.92 -9.43
C GLY A 36 0.60 0.45 -8.16
N ALA A 37 -0.64 -0.05 -8.28
CA ALA A 37 -1.40 -0.53 -7.15
C ALA A 37 -0.81 -1.85 -6.63
N CYS A 38 -0.47 -1.89 -5.35
CA CYS A 38 0.05 -3.06 -4.64
C CYS A 38 -0.99 -3.60 -3.65
N HIS A 39 -2.25 -3.72 -4.10
CA HIS A 39 -3.37 -4.13 -3.25
C HIS A 39 -3.84 -5.54 -3.64
N VAL A 40 -3.37 -6.54 -2.89
CA VAL A 40 -3.88 -7.91 -3.01
C VAL A 40 -4.62 -8.24 -1.72
N THR A 41 -5.91 -8.55 -1.85
CA THR A 41 -6.73 -9.01 -0.72
C THR A 41 -6.96 -10.51 -0.86
N SER A 42 -6.74 -11.28 0.21
CA SER A 42 -7.06 -12.70 0.26
C SER A 42 -8.29 -12.92 1.13
N PHE A 43 -9.22 -13.72 0.62
CA PHE A 43 -10.40 -14.13 1.36
C PHE A 43 -10.31 -15.63 1.71
N PRO A 44 -10.80 -16.07 2.88
CA PRO A 44 -10.91 -17.48 3.20
C PRO A 44 -11.73 -18.24 2.15
N SER A 45 -11.49 -19.56 2.05
CA SER A 45 -12.28 -20.42 1.16
C SER A 45 -13.78 -20.28 1.47
N GLY A 46 -14.58 -20.08 0.42
CA GLY A 46 -16.04 -19.90 0.54
C GLY A 46 -16.52 -18.55 1.10
N TYR A 47 -15.62 -17.62 1.44
CA TYR A 47 -16.00 -16.29 1.93
C TYR A 47 -16.67 -15.45 0.83
N LEU A 48 -16.08 -15.41 -0.38
CA LEU A 48 -16.66 -14.69 -1.53
C LEU A 48 -17.97 -15.31 -2.05
N ALA A 49 -18.23 -16.58 -1.76
CA ALA A 49 -19.51 -17.20 -2.09
C ALA A 49 -20.68 -16.64 -1.26
N ARG A 50 -20.37 -16.17 -0.03
CA ARG A 50 -21.33 -15.51 0.87
C ARG A 50 -21.32 -13.98 0.73
N HIS A 51 -20.23 -13.42 0.21
CA HIS A 51 -20.01 -11.98 0.05
C HIS A 51 -19.79 -11.61 -1.42
N ARG A 52 -20.83 -11.73 -2.23
CA ARG A 52 -20.78 -11.40 -3.67
C ARG A 52 -20.57 -9.91 -3.93
N GLU A 53 -20.93 -9.05 -2.99
CA GLU A 53 -20.66 -7.61 -3.02
C GLU A 53 -19.18 -7.26 -3.02
N LEU A 54 -18.31 -8.19 -2.60
CA LEU A 54 -16.86 -8.01 -2.59
C LEU A 54 -16.17 -8.58 -3.84
N MET A 55 -16.93 -9.22 -4.74
CA MET A 55 -16.40 -9.65 -6.02
C MET A 55 -16.17 -8.42 -6.90
N PRO A 56 -15.02 -8.32 -7.59
CA PRO A 56 -14.82 -7.27 -8.57
C PRO A 56 -15.93 -7.34 -9.62
N VAL A 57 -16.56 -6.20 -9.88
CA VAL A 57 -17.49 -6.06 -11.01
C VAL A 57 -16.67 -6.28 -12.28
N PRO A 58 -17.14 -7.13 -13.22
CA PRO A 58 -16.47 -7.28 -14.50
C PRO A 58 -16.28 -5.91 -15.13
N GLU A 59 -15.05 -5.59 -15.50
CA GLU A 59 -14.75 -4.37 -16.22
C GLU A 59 -15.57 -4.37 -17.52
N PRO A 60 -16.28 -3.28 -17.86
CA PRO A 60 -17.11 -3.25 -19.06
C PRO A 60 -16.26 -3.58 -20.28
N GLU A 61 -16.79 -4.45 -21.15
CA GLU A 61 -16.16 -4.81 -22.41
C GLU A 61 -15.85 -3.51 -23.18
N PRO A 62 -14.62 -3.31 -23.68
CA PRO A 62 -14.25 -2.06 -24.32
C PRO A 62 -15.18 -1.83 -25.51
N GLU A 63 -16.00 -0.78 -25.42
CA GLU A 63 -16.86 -0.35 -26.53
C GLU A 63 -15.99 -0.18 -27.79
N PRO A 64 -16.48 -0.59 -28.97
CA PRO A 64 -15.76 -0.39 -30.23
C PRO A 64 -15.32 1.07 -30.35
N TYR A 65 -14.00 1.29 -30.33
CA TYR A 65 -13.41 2.61 -30.40
C TYR A 65 -13.78 3.26 -31.74
N LEU A 66 -14.77 4.16 -31.71
CA LEU A 66 -14.99 5.14 -32.77
C LEU A 66 -14.07 6.31 -32.47
N PRO A 67 -13.03 6.56 -33.27
CA PRO A 67 -12.12 7.68 -33.01
C PRO A 67 -12.90 9.00 -33.08
N PRO A 68 -12.92 9.80 -32.01
CA PRO A 68 -13.41 11.17 -32.10
C PRO A 68 -12.48 11.96 -33.03
N ALA A 69 -13.09 12.81 -33.87
CA ALA A 69 -12.34 13.76 -34.68
C ALA A 69 -11.42 14.59 -33.78
N ALA A 70 -10.18 14.78 -34.22
CA ALA A 70 -9.13 15.44 -33.46
C ALA A 70 -9.58 16.82 -32.96
N GLU A 71 -9.81 16.92 -31.65
CA GLU A 71 -9.80 18.19 -30.93
C GLU A 71 -8.44 18.32 -30.23
N PRO A 72 -7.75 19.47 -30.36
CA PRO A 72 -6.48 19.68 -29.69
C PRO A 72 -6.70 20.02 -28.21
N ASP A 73 -5.72 19.66 -27.40
CA ASP A 73 -5.51 20.13 -26.03
C ASP A 73 -6.52 19.67 -24.97
N SER A 74 -6.22 18.50 -24.40
CA SER A 74 -6.03 18.50 -22.95
C SER A 74 -4.89 17.55 -22.59
N VAL A 75 -3.70 18.12 -22.43
CA VAL A 75 -2.61 17.45 -21.71
C VAL A 75 -3.11 17.26 -20.28
N SER A 76 -3.63 16.06 -20.00
CA SER A 76 -3.92 15.62 -18.65
C SER A 76 -2.58 15.45 -17.95
N VAL A 77 -2.09 16.53 -17.37
CA VAL A 77 -1.06 16.47 -16.34
C VAL A 77 -1.72 15.82 -15.14
N GLU A 78 -1.66 14.49 -15.12
CA GLU A 78 -1.86 13.66 -13.93
C GLU A 78 -0.85 14.15 -12.89
N ARG A 79 -1.24 15.19 -12.14
CA ARG A 79 -0.46 15.68 -11.01
C ARG A 79 -0.49 14.58 -9.98
N THR A 80 0.62 13.85 -9.92
CA THR A 80 1.00 12.90 -8.89
C THR A 80 0.86 13.57 -7.53
N ARG A 81 -0.35 13.51 -6.95
CA ARG A 81 -0.74 14.22 -5.73
C ARG A 81 -0.26 13.52 -4.45
N LEU A 82 0.73 12.64 -4.52
CA LEU A 82 1.09 11.75 -3.42
C LEU A 82 2.61 11.47 -3.28
N PRO A 83 3.44 12.52 -3.12
CA PRO A 83 4.63 12.35 -2.27
C PRO A 83 4.79 13.43 -1.18
N GLY A 84 4.20 14.62 -1.35
CA GLY A 84 4.44 15.76 -0.46
C GLY A 84 3.87 15.60 0.96
N ARG A 85 2.65 15.07 1.10
CA ARG A 85 2.00 14.94 2.43
C ARG A 85 2.72 13.93 3.33
N LEU A 86 3.31 12.89 2.75
CA LEU A 86 4.08 11.89 3.50
C LEU A 86 5.42 12.46 3.99
N LEU A 87 6.12 13.23 3.14
CA LEU A 87 7.34 13.93 3.52
C LEU A 87 7.09 14.96 4.64
N VAL A 88 5.95 15.65 4.62
CA VAL A 88 5.54 16.55 5.70
C VAL A 88 5.19 15.78 6.97
N ALA A 89 4.43 14.69 6.86
CA ALA A 89 4.02 13.88 8.01
C ALA A 89 5.19 13.23 8.76
N ILE A 90 6.30 12.92 8.07
CA ILE A 90 7.50 12.33 8.68
C ILE A 90 8.54 13.42 9.03
N GLY A 91 8.75 14.38 8.14
CA GLY A 91 9.77 15.41 8.29
C GLY A 91 9.48 16.36 9.45
N VAL A 92 8.22 16.74 9.67
CA VAL A 92 7.84 17.67 10.75
C VAL A 92 8.10 17.07 12.14
N PRO A 93 7.64 15.84 12.47
CA PRO A 93 7.96 15.22 13.75
C PRO A 93 9.45 15.04 13.99
N VAL A 94 10.22 14.64 12.96
CA VAL A 94 11.68 14.47 13.07
C VAL A 94 12.37 15.80 13.33
N ALA A 95 12.01 16.86 12.61
CA ALA A 95 12.58 18.19 12.81
C ALA A 95 12.25 18.75 14.22
N LEU A 96 11.02 18.54 14.70
CA LEU A 96 10.62 18.95 16.04
C LEU A 96 11.41 18.20 17.12
N PHE A 97 11.56 16.88 16.97
CA PHE A 97 12.32 16.08 17.92
C PHE A 97 13.79 16.50 17.98
N VAL A 98 14.45 16.64 16.83
CA VAL A 98 15.85 17.07 16.76
C VAL A 98 16.01 18.49 17.30
N GLY A 99 15.10 19.41 16.95
CA GLY A 99 15.11 20.78 17.47
C GLY A 99 14.93 20.85 18.98
N TYR A 100 14.03 20.01 19.53
CA TYR A 100 13.79 19.91 20.97
C TYR A 100 15.01 19.37 21.71
N GLU A 101 15.63 18.29 21.24
CA GLU A 101 16.83 17.72 21.83
C GLU A 101 18.00 18.71 21.80
N LEU A 102 18.16 19.44 20.69
CA LEU A 102 19.20 20.46 20.57
C LEU A 102 18.96 21.62 21.54
N TYR A 103 17.71 22.09 21.65
CA TYR A 103 17.32 23.13 22.59
C TYR A 103 17.54 22.69 24.04
N ALA A 104 17.08 21.48 24.41
CA ALA A 104 17.24 20.93 25.76
C ALA A 104 18.72 20.81 26.13
N ASN A 105 19.56 20.31 25.22
CA ASN A 105 21.00 20.20 25.44
C ASN A 105 21.68 21.57 25.58
N VAL A 106 21.30 22.56 24.78
CA VAL A 106 21.85 23.93 24.90
C VAL A 106 21.41 24.58 26.22
N VAL A 107 20.16 24.43 26.62
CA VAL A 107 19.66 24.97 27.91
C VAL A 107 20.34 24.27 29.08
N ALA A 108 20.49 22.94 29.05
CA ALA A 108 21.19 22.19 30.08
C ALA A 108 22.68 22.59 30.17
N ALA A 109 23.34 22.79 29.03
CA ALA A 109 24.71 23.28 28.99
C ALA A 109 24.85 24.74 29.46
N ALA A 110 23.84 25.58 29.22
CA ALA A 110 23.80 26.97 29.65
C ALA A 110 23.42 27.15 31.13
N ASN A 111 22.78 26.14 31.76
CA ASN A 111 22.41 26.13 33.17
C ASN A 111 22.94 24.87 33.87
N PRO A 112 24.28 24.76 34.09
CA PRO A 112 24.88 23.57 34.69
C PRO A 112 24.60 23.40 36.20
N HIS A 113 23.85 24.32 36.83
CA HIS A 113 23.58 24.31 38.26
C HIS A 113 22.12 24.66 38.58
N HIS A 114 21.27 23.63 38.74
CA HIS A 114 20.26 23.60 39.79
C HIS A 114 19.89 22.17 40.19
#